data_AF-A0A443K2E5-F1
#
_entry.id   AF-A0A443K2E5-F1
#
_cell.length_a   1.000
_cell.length_b   1.000
_cell.length_c   1.000
_cell.angle_alpha   90.00
_cell.angle_beta   90.00
_cell.angle_gamma   90.00
#
_symmetry.space_group_name_H-M   'P 1'
#
loop_
_entity.id
_entity.type
_entity.pdbx_description
1 polymer ?
#
loop_
_entity_poly.entity_id
_entity_poly.type
_entity_poly.pdbx_seq_one_letter_code
_entity_poly.pdbx_strand_id
1 'polypeptide(L)'
;MKEVARILLLAVSAIAFAGGVAFGLLLMASSSQGGFFPGLGLALGGLAIGAGTFLSWLCNGIAWVLGMRSRWFGWVIVAQSLPALLFAGWLGYQIGESFLDRRAGDQRAEIHAAIGADDPAAFDAARARCGARCQSRAGLSSDLLAAVDAGAIRVARHLVEAGTRMDSDDWYGSRVDLYTCEGSYLPARLGLSAAVARGDRAMVDLLLPVSDDRSREDALLTAARLDRMEMIRAFRAAGVPLPTGDGDPRDGLVAAAASGAAIGVGEWLFAERPVPVGTAELEHAMEALYRFMETVTAPRALPFARLLVAQGADVDAPFRGEPTFLTEAVRTRRAHAARVLIAAGADPARLPAERRADLEALLQEPDTPAYDRSRQGCVAP
;
A
#
# COMPACT_ATOMS: atom_id res chain seq x y z
N MET A 1 -26.27 -50.26 28.13
CA MET A 1 -25.57 -48.96 28.03
C MET A 1 -24.13 -49.08 27.54
N LYS A 2 -23.23 -49.82 28.22
CA LYS A 2 -21.82 -49.97 27.78
C LYS A 2 -21.66 -50.52 26.35
N GLU A 3 -22.49 -51.48 25.96
CA GLU A 3 -22.43 -52.09 24.62
C GLU A 3 -22.84 -51.11 23.52
N VAL A 4 -23.92 -50.35 23.75
CA VAL A 4 -24.36 -49.28 22.84
C VAL A 4 -23.27 -48.21 22.69
N ALA A 5 -22.61 -47.81 23.78
CA ALA A 5 -21.51 -46.85 23.73
C ALA A 5 -20.31 -47.36 22.91
N ARG A 6 -19.96 -48.64 23.01
CA ARG A 6 -18.88 -49.25 22.21
C ARG A 6 -19.20 -49.26 20.72
N ILE A 7 -20.42 -49.66 20.35
CA ILE A 7 -20.87 -49.69 18.94
C ILE A 7 -20.83 -48.28 18.34
N LEU A 8 -21.31 -47.29 19.09
CA LEU A 8 -21.26 -45.89 18.66
C LEU A 8 -19.82 -45.39 18.49
N LEU A 9 -18.92 -45.67 19.44
CA LEU A 9 -17.50 -45.28 19.34
C LEU A 9 -16.80 -45.91 18.13
N LEU A 10 -17.08 -47.18 17.81
CA LEU A 10 -16.54 -47.84 16.63
C LEU A 10 -17.09 -47.25 15.33
N ALA A 11 -18.39 -46.96 15.28
CA ALA A 11 -19.00 -46.31 14.13
C ALA A 11 -18.42 -44.92 13.88
N VAL A 12 -18.29 -44.09 14.93
CA VAL A 12 -17.67 -42.77 14.85
C VAL A 12 -16.20 -42.87 14.43
N SER A 13 -15.45 -43.82 14.99
CA SER A 13 -14.05 -44.07 14.63
C SER A 13 -13.90 -44.40 13.14
N ALA A 14 -14.72 -45.31 12.61
CA ALA A 14 -14.70 -45.71 11.21
C ALA A 14 -15.09 -44.54 10.28
N ILE A 15 -16.14 -43.79 10.62
CA ILE A 15 -16.58 -42.62 9.84
C ILE A 15 -15.52 -41.53 9.85
N ALA A 16 -14.92 -41.22 11.02
CA ALA A 16 -13.89 -40.21 11.15
C ALA A 16 -12.64 -40.54 10.32
N PHE A 17 -12.19 -41.80 10.38
CA PHE A 17 -11.05 -42.26 9.60
C PHE A 17 -11.33 -42.22 8.09
N ALA A 18 -12.42 -42.86 7.65
CA ALA A 18 -12.77 -42.93 6.23
C ALA A 18 -13.06 -41.55 5.65
N GLY A 19 -13.80 -40.70 6.37
CA GLY A 19 -14.09 -39.34 5.99
C GLY A 19 -12.83 -38.47 5.90
N GLY A 20 -11.96 -38.53 6.90
CA GLY A 20 -10.69 -37.79 6.90
C GLY A 20 -9.77 -38.19 5.75
N VAL A 21 -9.68 -39.49 5.44
CA VAL A 21 -8.90 -40.00 4.30
C VAL A 21 -9.51 -39.59 2.96
N ALA A 22 -10.80 -39.84 2.75
CA ALA A 22 -11.45 -39.52 1.48
C ALA A 22 -11.45 -38.02 1.18
N PHE A 23 -11.82 -37.20 2.16
CA PHE A 23 -11.84 -35.74 2.01
C PHE A 23 -10.43 -35.18 1.88
N GLY A 24 -9.47 -35.70 2.65
CA GLY A 24 -8.09 -35.23 2.57
C GLY A 24 -7.44 -35.55 1.22
N LEU A 25 -7.67 -36.76 0.68
CA LEU A 25 -7.20 -37.11 -0.67
C LEU A 25 -7.86 -36.24 -1.75
N LEU A 26 -9.15 -35.94 -1.62
CA LEU A 26 -9.84 -35.04 -2.53
C LEU A 26 -9.23 -33.63 -2.52
N LEU A 27 -8.94 -33.09 -1.33
CA LEU A 27 -8.28 -31.78 -1.18
C LEU A 27 -6.87 -31.78 -1.75
N MET A 28 -6.09 -32.84 -1.52
CA MET A 28 -4.76 -32.99 -2.11
C MET A 28 -4.83 -33.06 -3.64
N ALA A 29 -5.79 -33.80 -4.20
CA ALA A 29 -5.99 -33.90 -5.64
C ALA A 29 -6.46 -32.58 -6.27
N SER A 30 -7.13 -31.72 -5.49
CA SER A 30 -7.59 -30.41 -5.91
C SER A 30 -6.50 -29.33 -5.95
N SER A 31 -5.26 -29.63 -5.52
CA SER A 31 -4.20 -28.63 -5.46
C SER A 31 -3.87 -28.11 -6.86
N SER A 32 -4.29 -26.88 -7.17
CA SER A 32 -3.90 -26.23 -8.42
C SER A 32 -2.40 -25.92 -8.36
N GLN A 33 -1.65 -26.36 -9.38
CA GLN A 33 -0.22 -26.03 -9.50
C GLN A 33 0.01 -24.54 -9.84
N GLY A 34 -1.06 -23.76 -10.03
CA GLY A 34 -1.03 -22.30 -10.17
C GLY A 34 -2.11 -21.67 -9.30
N GLY A 35 -1.72 -20.69 -8.48
CA GLY A 35 -2.61 -19.96 -7.58
C GLY A 35 -1.82 -19.15 -6.55
N PHE A 36 -2.49 -18.21 -5.90
CA PHE A 36 -1.90 -17.32 -4.90
C PHE A 36 -1.34 -18.06 -3.66
N PHE A 37 -1.76 -19.31 -3.43
CA PHE A 37 -1.33 -20.15 -2.32
C PHE A 37 -0.88 -21.54 -2.81
N PRO A 38 0.31 -21.66 -3.42
CA PRO A 38 0.84 -22.95 -3.85
C PRO A 38 0.92 -23.91 -2.66
N GLY A 39 0.41 -25.13 -2.83
CA GLY A 39 0.43 -26.16 -1.78
C GLY A 39 -0.71 -26.11 -0.76
N LEU A 40 -1.65 -25.16 -0.85
CA LEU A 40 -2.78 -25.06 0.10
C LEU A 40 -3.63 -26.35 0.15
N GLY A 41 -3.94 -26.94 -1.01
CA GLY A 41 -4.69 -28.20 -1.08
C GLY A 41 -3.97 -29.36 -0.40
N LEU A 42 -2.64 -29.43 -0.51
CA LEU A 42 -1.83 -30.44 0.16
C LEU A 42 -1.83 -30.26 1.68
N ALA A 43 -1.71 -29.01 2.14
CA ALA A 43 -1.75 -28.69 3.57
C ALA A 43 -3.13 -28.99 4.18
N LEU A 44 -4.22 -28.55 3.55
CA LEU A 44 -5.59 -28.80 4.01
C LEU A 44 -5.95 -30.30 3.94
N GLY A 45 -5.48 -30.99 2.90
CA GLY A 45 -5.67 -32.43 2.78
C GLY A 45 -4.93 -33.23 3.86
N GLY A 46 -3.69 -32.85 4.16
CA GLY A 46 -2.92 -33.46 5.25
C GLY A 46 -3.57 -33.22 6.62
N LEU A 47 -4.08 -32.01 6.83
CA LEU A 47 -4.88 -31.63 8.00
C LEU A 47 -6.10 -32.54 8.18
N ALA A 48 -6.87 -32.78 7.12
CA ALA A 48 -8.07 -33.63 7.17
C ALA A 48 -7.74 -35.10 7.49
N ILE A 49 -6.70 -35.66 6.88
CA ILE A 49 -6.24 -37.04 7.15
C ILE A 49 -5.78 -37.17 8.61
N GLY A 50 -4.97 -36.22 9.06
CA GLY A 50 -4.43 -36.20 10.41
C GLY A 50 -5.54 -36.09 11.47
N ALA A 51 -6.50 -35.18 11.27
CA ALA A 51 -7.64 -35.01 12.16
C ALA A 51 -8.52 -36.27 12.23
N GLY A 52 -8.84 -36.87 11.08
CA GLY A 52 -9.62 -38.12 11.03
C GLY A 52 -8.92 -39.29 11.71
N THR A 53 -7.61 -39.42 11.52
CA THR A 53 -6.78 -40.46 12.17
C THR A 53 -6.69 -40.24 13.68
N PHE A 54 -6.50 -39.01 14.13
CA PHE A 54 -6.44 -38.67 15.56
C PHE A 54 -7.77 -38.94 16.27
N LEU A 55 -8.90 -38.56 15.66
CA LEU A 55 -10.23 -38.81 16.23
C LEU A 55 -10.54 -40.31 16.29
N SER A 56 -10.21 -41.06 15.22
CA SER A 56 -10.33 -42.53 15.22
C SER A 56 -9.51 -43.19 16.33
N TRP A 57 -8.25 -42.76 16.49
CA TRP A 57 -7.38 -43.25 17.56
C TRP A 57 -7.95 -42.99 18.95
N LEU A 58 -8.47 -41.77 19.20
CA LEU A 58 -9.10 -41.40 20.47
C LEU A 58 -10.34 -42.26 20.77
N CYS A 59 -11.23 -42.42 19.80
CA CYS A 59 -12.42 -43.26 19.94
C CYS A 59 -12.05 -44.72 20.23
N ASN A 60 -11.06 -45.27 19.52
CA ASN A 60 -10.60 -46.64 19.71
C ASN A 60 -9.96 -46.84 21.10
N GLY A 61 -9.18 -45.88 21.59
CA GLY A 61 -8.61 -45.89 22.94
C GLY A 61 -9.67 -45.88 24.04
N ILE A 62 -10.71 -45.05 23.92
CA ILE A 62 -11.83 -45.05 24.88
C ILE A 62 -12.55 -46.40 24.85
N ALA A 63 -12.79 -46.94 23.65
CA ALA A 63 -13.49 -48.21 23.49
C ALA A 63 -12.68 -49.39 24.08
N TRP A 64 -11.34 -49.32 24.01
CA TRP A 64 -10.42 -50.25 24.68
C TRP A 64 -10.55 -50.20 26.21
N VAL A 65 -10.54 -48.99 26.79
CA VAL A 65 -10.72 -48.76 28.24
C VAL A 65 -12.08 -49.26 28.71
N LEU A 66 -13.12 -49.12 27.89
CA LEU A 66 -14.46 -49.65 28.15
C LEU A 66 -14.56 -51.17 28.06
N GLY A 67 -13.48 -51.90 27.76
CA GLY A 67 -13.38 -53.35 27.90
C GLY A 67 -13.29 -54.15 26.59
N MET A 68 -13.10 -53.51 25.43
CA MET A 68 -12.82 -54.22 24.18
C MET A 68 -11.32 -54.55 24.08
N ARG A 69 -10.90 -55.66 24.68
CA ARG A 69 -9.48 -56.07 24.77
C ARG A 69 -9.08 -57.16 23.77
N SER A 70 -9.56 -57.11 22.53
CA SER A 70 -9.14 -58.10 21.52
C SER A 70 -7.70 -57.82 21.05
N ARG A 71 -6.91 -58.87 20.81
CA ARG A 71 -5.50 -58.71 20.39
C ARG A 71 -5.36 -57.92 19.08
N TRP A 72 -6.28 -58.14 18.15
CA TRP A 72 -6.33 -57.41 16.89
C TRP A 72 -6.58 -55.91 17.10
N PHE A 73 -7.52 -55.57 17.99
CA PHE A 73 -7.84 -54.17 18.26
C PHE A 73 -6.67 -53.42 18.92
N GLY A 74 -5.81 -54.15 19.65
CA GLY A 74 -4.58 -53.59 20.21
C GLY A 74 -3.60 -53.18 19.13
N TRP A 75 -3.45 -54.00 18.09
CA TRP A 75 -2.62 -53.67 16.92
C TRP A 75 -3.16 -52.46 16.15
N VAL A 76 -4.49 -52.34 16.01
CA VAL A 76 -5.10 -51.16 15.37
C VAL A 76 -4.74 -49.88 16.13
N ILE A 77 -4.88 -49.89 17.46
CA ILE A 77 -4.52 -48.74 18.29
C ILE A 77 -3.02 -48.42 18.16
N VAL A 78 -2.14 -49.42 18.22
CA VAL A 78 -0.69 -49.22 18.07
C VAL A 78 -0.36 -48.62 16.70
N ALA A 79 -0.94 -49.16 15.62
CA ALA A 79 -0.71 -48.66 14.26
C ALA A 79 -1.19 -47.22 14.07
N GLN A 80 -2.31 -46.84 14.68
CA GLN A 80 -2.85 -45.47 14.63
C GLN A 80 -2.12 -44.50 15.57
N SER A 81 -1.41 -44.99 16.59
CA SER A 81 -0.79 -44.15 17.61
C SER A 81 0.30 -43.24 17.04
N LEU A 82 1.17 -43.76 16.17
CA LEU A 82 2.24 -42.95 15.57
C LEU A 82 1.70 -41.75 14.75
N PRO A 83 0.82 -41.93 13.74
CA PRO A 83 0.29 -40.79 13.00
C PRO A 83 -0.59 -39.86 13.84
N ALA A 84 -1.33 -40.39 14.82
CA ALA A 84 -2.12 -39.58 15.75
C ALA A 84 -1.22 -38.69 16.63
N LEU A 85 -0.11 -39.23 17.16
CA LEU A 85 0.86 -38.47 17.95
C LEU A 85 1.60 -37.43 17.11
N LEU A 86 1.99 -37.76 15.88
CA LEU A 86 2.60 -36.80 14.95
C LEU A 86 1.64 -35.65 14.63
N PHE A 87 0.37 -35.95 14.36
CA PHE A 87 -0.65 -34.93 14.13
C PHE A 87 -0.89 -34.07 15.37
N ALA A 88 -1.00 -34.68 16.55
CA ALA A 88 -1.20 -33.96 17.81
C ALA A 88 0.00 -33.03 18.12
N GLY A 89 1.24 -33.50 17.90
CA GLY A 89 2.45 -32.70 18.05
C GLY A 89 2.48 -31.53 17.06
N TRP A 90 2.15 -31.78 15.79
CA TRP A 90 2.02 -30.73 14.78
C TRP A 90 0.93 -29.71 15.14
N LEU A 91 -0.25 -30.16 15.58
CA LEU A 91 -1.34 -29.27 15.99
C LEU A 91 -0.95 -28.43 17.21
N GLY A 92 -0.30 -29.03 18.20
CA GLY A 92 0.23 -28.34 19.38
C GLY A 92 1.26 -27.27 18.99
N TYR A 93 2.16 -27.58 18.05
CA TYR A 93 3.10 -26.62 17.48
C TYR A 93 2.37 -25.46 16.79
N GLN A 94 1.38 -25.72 15.94
CA GLN A 94 0.61 -24.67 15.23
C GLN A 94 -0.19 -23.78 16.18
N ILE A 95 -0.82 -24.36 17.22
CA ILE A 95 -1.52 -23.60 18.25
C ILE A 95 -0.52 -22.74 19.04
N GLY A 96 0.65 -23.28 19.38
CA GLY A 96 1.73 -22.57 20.04
C GLY A 96 2.23 -21.38 19.22
N GLU A 97 2.54 -21.60 17.94
CA GLU A 97 2.94 -20.55 16.99
C GLU A 97 1.86 -19.48 16.86
N SER A 98 0.60 -19.88 16.71
CA SER A 98 -0.54 -18.94 16.63
C SER A 98 -0.68 -18.11 17.90
N PHE A 99 -0.47 -18.70 19.08
CA PHE A 99 -0.52 -17.98 20.34
C PHE A 99 0.63 -16.98 20.46
N LEU A 100 1.85 -17.38 20.07
CA LEU A 100 3.01 -16.48 20.02
C LEU A 100 2.81 -15.34 19.02
N ASP A 101 2.20 -15.61 17.86
CA ASP A 101 1.89 -14.59 16.86
C ASP A 101 0.81 -13.61 17.36
N ARG A 102 -0.25 -14.09 18.03
CA ARG A 102 -1.25 -13.22 18.66
C ARG A 102 -0.63 -12.34 19.72
N ARG A 103 0.16 -12.93 20.63
CA ARG A 103 0.86 -12.17 21.68
C ARG A 103 1.80 -11.13 21.08
N ALA A 104 2.52 -11.46 20.01
CA ALA A 104 3.35 -10.49 19.30
C ALA A 104 2.50 -9.38 18.64
N GLY A 105 1.31 -9.71 18.14
CA GLY A 105 0.33 -8.75 17.64
C GLY A 105 -0.16 -7.79 18.73
N ASP A 106 -0.55 -8.30 19.89
CA ASP A 106 -1.01 -7.50 21.03
C ASP A 106 0.10 -6.55 21.51
N GLN A 107 1.34 -7.05 21.61
CA GLN A 107 2.51 -6.22 21.97
C GLN A 107 2.77 -5.10 20.96
N ARG A 108 2.54 -5.34 19.67
CA ARG A 108 2.66 -4.32 18.62
C ARG A 108 1.51 -3.30 18.69
N ALA A 109 0.31 -3.75 19.01
CA ALA A 109 -0.81 -2.86 19.24
C ALA A 109 -0.54 -1.89 20.40
N GLU A 110 0.11 -2.34 21.48
CA GLU A 110 0.57 -1.46 22.57
C GLU A 110 1.59 -0.41 22.09
N ILE A 111 2.55 -0.80 21.25
CA ILE A 111 3.53 0.13 20.65
C ILE A 111 2.80 1.17 19.80
N HIS A 112 1.90 0.76 18.90
CA HIS A 112 1.13 1.67 18.06
C HIS A 112 0.18 2.57 18.87
N ALA A 113 -0.40 2.07 19.96
CA ALA A 113 -1.22 2.88 20.85
C ALA A 113 -0.38 3.95 21.55
N ALA A 114 0.84 3.63 22.01
CA ALA A 114 1.76 4.60 22.60
C ALA A 114 2.23 5.65 21.58
N ILE A 115 2.50 5.23 20.34
CA ILE A 115 2.78 6.13 19.21
C ILE A 115 1.58 7.05 18.97
N GLY A 116 0.37 6.53 18.86
CA GLY A 116 -0.84 7.32 18.62
C GLY A 116 -1.16 8.31 19.75
N ALA A 117 -0.76 7.99 20.99
CA ALA A 117 -0.84 8.90 22.14
C ALA A 117 0.32 9.92 22.21
N ASP A 118 1.30 9.79 21.31
CA ASP A 118 2.54 10.57 21.30
C ASP A 118 3.28 10.56 22.65
N ASP A 119 3.41 9.38 23.27
CA ASP A 119 4.01 9.18 24.60
C ASP A 119 5.32 8.35 24.51
N PRO A 120 6.51 8.99 24.55
CA PRO A 120 7.80 8.29 24.50
C PRO A 120 8.03 7.31 25.65
N ALA A 121 7.51 7.60 26.85
CA ALA A 121 7.72 6.73 28.01
C ALA A 121 6.87 5.46 27.90
N ALA A 122 5.60 5.60 27.48
CA ALA A 122 4.75 4.45 27.19
C ALA A 122 5.30 3.62 26.03
N PHE A 123 5.87 4.29 25.02
CA PHE A 123 6.51 3.66 23.88
C PHE A 123 7.70 2.79 24.30
N ASP A 124 8.63 3.34 25.08
CA ASP A 124 9.79 2.60 25.59
C ASP A 124 9.36 1.41 26.46
N ALA A 125 8.35 1.60 27.31
CA ALA A 125 7.81 0.53 28.14
C ALA A 125 7.17 -0.58 27.29
N ALA A 126 6.42 -0.24 26.24
CA ALA A 126 5.84 -1.22 25.31
C ALA A 126 6.92 -1.97 24.53
N ARG A 127 7.94 -1.26 24.03
CA ARG A 127 9.10 -1.88 23.36
C ARG A 127 9.92 -2.77 24.28
N ALA A 128 10.12 -2.41 25.54
CA ALA A 128 10.81 -3.26 26.51
C ALA A 128 10.06 -4.59 26.75
N ARG A 129 8.73 -4.61 26.61
CA ARG A 129 7.90 -5.83 26.70
C ARG A 129 7.87 -6.63 25.39
N CYS A 130 8.20 -6.02 24.26
CA CYS A 130 8.20 -6.63 22.94
C CYS A 130 9.30 -7.69 22.85
N GLY A 131 8.90 -8.97 22.82
CA GLY A 131 9.85 -10.09 22.72
C GLY A 131 10.47 -10.21 21.32
N ALA A 132 11.40 -11.15 21.14
CA ALA A 132 12.14 -11.33 19.88
C ALA A 132 11.25 -11.44 18.63
N ARG A 133 10.10 -12.13 18.73
CA ARG A 133 9.13 -12.31 17.63
C ARG A 133 8.36 -11.03 17.29
N CYS A 134 8.16 -10.16 18.28
CA CYS A 134 7.58 -8.83 18.08
C CYS A 134 8.62 -7.90 17.43
N GLN A 135 9.87 -7.93 17.92
CA GLN A 135 10.98 -7.12 17.41
C GLN A 135 11.36 -7.46 15.97
N SER A 136 11.36 -8.74 15.59
CA SER A 136 11.70 -9.16 14.22
C SER A 136 10.76 -8.61 13.16
N ARG A 137 9.57 -8.15 13.58
CA ARG A 137 8.60 -7.51 12.71
C ARG A 137 8.51 -6.00 12.96
N ALA A 138 8.78 -5.50 14.16
CA ALA A 138 8.70 -4.09 14.53
C ALA A 138 10.09 -3.44 14.66
N GLY A 139 10.64 -2.97 13.54
CA GLY A 139 11.89 -2.22 13.49
C GLY A 139 11.73 -0.75 13.91
N LEU A 140 12.82 -0.11 14.34
CA LEU A 140 12.81 1.31 14.74
C LEU A 140 12.33 2.22 13.59
N SER A 141 12.74 1.94 12.36
CA SER A 141 12.31 2.66 11.16
C SER A 141 10.80 2.59 10.92
N SER A 142 10.21 1.40 11.08
CA SER A 142 8.76 1.18 10.97
C SER A 142 7.98 1.94 12.05
N ASP A 143 8.53 2.04 13.26
CA ASP A 143 7.91 2.81 14.34
C ASP A 143 8.03 4.32 14.13
N LEU A 144 9.17 4.79 13.60
CA LEU A 144 9.36 6.20 13.25
C LEU A 144 8.34 6.62 12.20
N LEU A 145 8.19 5.80 11.17
CA LEU A 145 7.19 5.97 10.13
C LEU A 145 5.75 5.96 10.68
N ALA A 146 5.41 5.04 11.59
CA ALA A 146 4.10 5.05 12.25
C ALA A 146 3.90 6.32 13.10
N ALA A 147 4.96 6.84 13.72
CA ALA A 147 4.90 8.11 14.44
C ALA A 147 4.67 9.29 13.49
N VAL A 148 5.28 9.29 12.31
CA VAL A 148 4.98 10.30 11.27
C VAL A 148 3.54 10.20 10.79
N ASP A 149 3.03 8.98 10.59
CA ASP A 149 1.66 8.76 10.15
C ASP A 149 0.63 9.29 11.16
N ALA A 150 0.90 9.08 12.44
CA ALA A 150 0.06 9.54 13.55
C ALA A 150 0.26 11.02 13.93
N GLY A 151 1.26 11.72 13.36
CA GLY A 151 1.64 13.08 13.81
C GLY A 151 2.25 13.12 15.22
N ALA A 152 2.85 12.01 15.66
CA ALA A 152 3.42 11.82 16.99
C ALA A 152 4.86 12.38 17.07
N ILE A 153 4.96 13.70 17.16
CA ILE A 153 6.25 14.42 17.09
C ILE A 153 7.20 14.10 18.24
N ARG A 154 6.70 13.84 19.46
CA ARG A 154 7.56 13.52 20.62
C ARG A 154 8.15 12.13 20.48
N VAL A 155 7.36 11.15 20.06
CA VAL A 155 7.86 9.79 19.80
C VAL A 155 8.81 9.77 18.61
N ALA A 156 8.48 10.48 17.53
CA ALA A 156 9.38 10.61 16.39
C ALA A 156 10.72 11.23 16.79
N ARG A 157 10.71 12.30 17.61
CA ARG A 157 11.93 12.94 18.12
C ARG A 157 12.78 11.97 18.94
N HIS A 158 12.14 11.26 19.87
CA HIS A 158 12.80 10.24 20.69
C HIS A 158 13.49 9.17 19.85
N LEU A 159 12.83 8.70 18.80
CA LEU A 159 13.39 7.73 17.86
C LEU A 159 14.58 8.28 17.06
N VAL A 160 14.51 9.52 16.60
CA VAL A 160 15.59 10.21 15.88
C VAL A 160 16.79 10.45 16.80
N GLU A 161 16.57 10.87 18.05
CA GLU A 161 17.61 11.05 19.06
C GLU A 161 18.30 9.73 19.43
N ALA A 162 17.57 8.61 19.37
CA ALA A 162 18.13 7.26 19.48
C ALA A 162 18.93 6.80 18.24
N GLY A 163 19.08 7.65 17.22
CA GLY A 163 19.88 7.39 16.03
C GLY A 163 19.11 6.72 14.89
N THR A 164 17.78 6.63 14.98
CA THR A 164 16.94 6.11 13.88
C THR A 164 17.02 7.07 12.70
N ARG A 165 17.36 6.54 11.51
CA ARG A 165 17.39 7.29 10.26
C ARG A 165 16.14 7.01 9.43
N MET A 166 15.79 7.96 8.57
CA MET A 166 14.76 7.77 7.56
C MET A 166 15.42 7.33 6.26
N ASP A 167 15.34 6.04 5.96
CA ASP A 167 15.95 5.41 4.79
C ASP A 167 14.87 5.07 3.76
N SER A 168 15.18 5.31 2.50
CA SER A 168 14.32 5.02 1.35
C SER A 168 14.26 3.54 0.97
N ASP A 169 15.17 2.71 1.48
CA ASP A 169 15.20 1.27 1.22
C ASP A 169 14.15 0.47 2.02
N ASP A 170 13.53 1.06 3.05
CA ASP A 170 12.47 0.42 3.86
C ASP A 170 11.08 0.48 3.19
N TRP A 171 11.07 0.36 1.86
CA TRP A 171 9.91 0.55 0.97
C TRP A 171 8.72 -0.36 1.29
N TYR A 172 8.96 -1.52 1.90
CA TYR A 172 7.93 -2.53 2.14
C TYR A 172 7.07 -2.25 3.40
N GLY A 173 7.51 -1.40 4.31
CA GLY A 173 6.81 -1.13 5.58
C GLY A 173 5.72 -0.05 5.50
N SER A 174 5.79 0.85 4.52
CA SER A 174 4.91 2.02 4.42
C SER A 174 4.29 2.14 3.04
N ARG A 175 3.01 1.82 2.96
CA ARG A 175 2.15 2.46 1.97
C ARG A 175 1.11 3.24 2.74
N VAL A 176 1.50 4.43 3.20
CA VAL A 176 0.50 5.45 3.52
C VAL A 176 0.04 5.98 2.17
N ASP A 177 -0.92 5.29 1.55
CA ASP A 177 -1.53 5.77 0.31
C ASP A 177 -2.27 7.08 0.62
N LEU A 178 -1.60 8.20 0.38
CA LEU A 178 -2.18 9.52 0.57
C LEU A 178 -2.96 9.92 -0.67
N TYR A 179 -4.05 10.63 -0.43
CA TYR A 179 -4.87 11.20 -1.49
C TYR A 179 -5.15 12.65 -1.12
N THR A 180 -5.14 13.51 -2.13
CA THR A 180 -5.69 14.85 -1.98
C THR A 180 -7.21 14.76 -1.79
N CYS A 181 -7.81 15.78 -1.18
CA CYS A 181 -9.27 15.83 -0.97
C CYS A 181 -10.09 15.92 -2.26
N GLU A 182 -9.44 16.21 -3.37
CA GLU A 182 -10.00 16.23 -4.74
C GLU A 182 -9.77 14.90 -5.49
N GLY A 183 -9.13 13.91 -4.86
CA GLY A 183 -8.99 12.55 -5.39
C GLY A 183 -7.67 12.23 -6.11
N SER A 184 -6.75 13.19 -6.26
CA SER A 184 -5.40 12.91 -6.78
C SER A 184 -4.65 11.96 -5.85
N TYR A 185 -4.08 10.90 -6.40
CA TYR A 185 -3.21 9.99 -5.68
C TYR A 185 -1.85 10.63 -5.46
N LEU A 186 -1.41 10.68 -4.20
CA LEU A 186 -0.08 11.10 -3.81
C LEU A 186 0.71 9.83 -3.51
N PRO A 187 1.68 9.43 -4.36
CA PRO A 187 2.60 8.36 -4.01
C PRO A 187 3.55 8.84 -2.92
N ALA A 188 3.05 8.98 -1.69
CA ALA A 188 3.87 9.28 -0.52
C ALA A 188 4.53 7.96 -0.09
N ARG A 189 5.75 7.76 -0.59
CA ARG A 189 6.48 6.49 -0.40
C ARG A 189 7.24 6.49 0.92
N LEU A 190 7.52 7.65 1.50
CA LEU A 190 8.52 7.85 2.55
C LEU A 190 7.97 8.73 3.68
N GLY A 191 8.50 8.55 4.90
CA GLY A 191 8.02 9.30 6.07
C GLY A 191 8.11 10.82 5.87
N LEU A 192 9.23 11.32 5.32
CA LEU A 192 9.39 12.75 5.11
C LEU A 192 8.36 13.32 4.10
N SER A 193 8.01 12.60 3.04
CA SER A 193 6.98 13.05 2.09
C SER A 193 5.58 13.00 2.69
N ALA A 194 5.29 12.03 3.56
CA ALA A 194 4.05 12.01 4.33
C ALA A 194 3.91 13.23 5.27
N ALA A 195 5.00 13.62 5.95
CA ALA A 195 5.03 14.82 6.79
C ALA A 195 4.81 16.11 5.98
N VAL A 196 5.47 16.22 4.82
CA VAL A 196 5.25 17.31 3.85
C VAL A 196 3.80 17.36 3.39
N ALA A 197 3.24 16.22 3.00
CA ALA A 197 1.87 16.16 2.49
C ALA A 197 0.86 16.66 3.52
N ARG A 198 1.02 16.28 4.79
CA ARG A 198 0.16 16.74 5.88
C ARG A 198 0.37 18.21 6.28
N GLY A 199 1.39 18.89 5.76
CA GLY A 199 1.72 20.24 6.18
C GLY A 199 2.40 20.30 7.55
N ASP A 200 2.92 19.20 8.08
CA ASP A 200 3.50 19.13 9.43
C ASP A 200 4.95 19.67 9.42
N ARG A 201 5.06 20.99 9.61
CA ARG A 201 6.35 21.68 9.59
C ARG A 201 7.32 21.18 10.65
N ALA A 202 6.82 20.90 11.86
CA ALA A 202 7.66 20.44 12.97
C ALA A 202 8.24 19.06 12.69
N MET A 203 7.44 18.17 12.09
CA MET A 203 7.90 16.85 11.68
C MET A 203 8.90 16.93 10.51
N VAL A 204 8.66 17.81 9.53
CA VAL A 204 9.62 18.04 8.43
C VAL A 204 10.97 18.51 8.98
N ASP A 205 10.98 19.49 9.89
CA ASP A 205 12.22 20.02 10.47
C ASP A 205 12.98 18.97 11.30
N LEU A 206 12.26 18.05 11.96
CA LEU A 206 12.85 16.93 12.69
C LEU A 206 13.48 15.89 11.75
N LEU A 207 12.78 15.53 10.68
CA LEU A 207 13.15 14.40 9.82
C LEU A 207 14.19 14.78 8.76
N LEU A 208 14.12 16.00 8.21
CA LEU A 208 14.99 16.48 7.14
C LEU A 208 16.50 16.20 7.37
N PRO A 209 17.10 16.50 8.54
CA PRO A 209 18.52 16.25 8.76
C PRO A 209 18.90 14.76 8.83
N VAL A 210 17.96 13.86 9.10
CA VAL A 210 18.20 12.41 9.27
C VAL A 210 17.65 11.56 8.11
N SER A 211 17.10 12.21 7.09
CA SER A 211 16.67 11.59 5.84
C SER A 211 17.83 11.46 4.84
N ASP A 212 17.84 10.37 4.07
CA ASP A 212 18.71 10.22 2.91
C ASP A 212 18.31 11.13 1.73
N ASP A 213 19.15 11.21 0.71
CA ASP A 213 18.93 12.11 -0.44
C ASP A 213 17.63 11.79 -1.19
N ARG A 214 17.33 10.50 -1.37
CA ARG A 214 16.11 10.04 -2.04
C ARG A 214 14.84 10.42 -1.29
N SER A 215 14.83 10.33 0.04
CA SER A 215 13.72 10.78 0.87
C SER A 215 13.51 12.29 0.80
N ARG A 216 14.59 13.06 0.75
CA ARG A 216 14.54 14.52 0.60
C ARG A 216 14.00 14.93 -0.76
N GLU A 217 14.45 14.25 -1.82
CA GLU A 217 13.95 14.45 -3.18
C GLU A 217 12.45 14.13 -3.28
N ASP A 218 12.00 12.95 -2.82
CA ASP A 218 10.58 12.55 -2.83
C ASP A 218 9.70 13.55 -2.05
N ALA A 219 10.19 14.04 -0.92
CA ALA A 219 9.50 15.04 -0.12
C ALA A 219 9.43 16.41 -0.81
N LEU A 220 10.50 16.82 -1.50
CA LEU A 220 10.52 18.05 -2.29
C LEU A 220 9.55 17.98 -3.48
N LEU A 221 9.50 16.84 -4.19
CA LEU A 221 8.53 16.61 -5.26
C LEU A 221 7.09 16.61 -4.73
N THR A 222 6.87 16.05 -3.53
CA THR A 222 5.57 16.10 -2.87
C THR A 222 5.17 17.52 -2.49
N ALA A 223 6.11 18.34 -1.98
CA ALA A 223 5.88 19.75 -1.70
C ALA A 223 5.50 20.52 -2.96
N ALA A 224 6.18 20.26 -4.08
CA ALA A 224 5.88 20.88 -5.37
C ALA A 224 4.50 20.50 -5.89
N ARG A 225 4.10 19.23 -5.78
CA ARG A 225 2.78 18.75 -6.19
C ARG A 225 1.64 19.42 -5.40
N LEU A 226 1.88 19.73 -4.13
CA LEU A 226 0.88 20.30 -3.20
C LEU A 226 1.04 21.81 -2.98
N ASP A 227 1.69 22.50 -3.93
CA ASP A 227 1.91 23.95 -3.90
C ASP A 227 2.50 24.49 -2.57
N ARG A 228 3.30 23.69 -1.86
CA ARG A 228 3.85 24.01 -0.53
C ARG A 228 5.12 24.84 -0.65
N MET A 229 5.00 26.06 -1.14
CA MET A 229 6.13 26.97 -1.38
C MET A 229 7.05 27.14 -0.15
N GLU A 230 6.48 27.28 1.04
CA GLU A 230 7.25 27.42 2.28
C GLU A 230 8.13 26.20 2.57
N MET A 231 7.67 24.99 2.24
CA MET A 231 8.46 23.78 2.39
C MET A 231 9.58 23.73 1.35
N ILE A 232 9.31 24.08 0.09
CA ILE A 232 10.34 24.15 -0.97
C ILE A 232 11.48 25.10 -0.56
N ARG A 233 11.13 26.28 -0.04
CA ARG A 233 12.12 27.26 0.45
C ARG A 233 12.96 26.68 1.58
N ALA A 234 12.35 25.96 2.50
CA ALA A 234 13.05 25.31 3.59
C ALA A 234 13.99 24.18 3.11
N PHE A 235 13.55 23.34 2.17
CA PHE A 235 14.40 22.31 1.54
C PHE A 235 15.63 22.95 0.87
N ARG A 236 15.43 24.04 0.14
CA ARG A 236 16.53 24.79 -0.50
C ARG A 236 17.48 25.40 0.54
N ALA A 237 16.95 25.97 1.62
CA ALA A 237 17.76 26.52 2.71
C ALA A 237 18.59 25.44 3.42
N ALA A 238 18.09 24.21 3.47
CA ALA A 238 18.81 23.03 3.97
C ALA A 238 19.78 22.41 2.94
N GLY A 239 19.93 23.01 1.76
CA GLY A 239 20.86 22.56 0.71
C GLY A 239 20.38 21.34 -0.08
N VAL A 240 19.07 21.02 -0.06
CA VAL A 240 18.52 19.94 -0.89
C VAL A 240 18.51 20.39 -2.36
N PRO A 241 19.14 19.63 -3.28
CA PRO A 241 19.19 19.98 -4.69
C PRO A 241 17.79 19.93 -5.32
N LEU A 242 17.53 20.83 -6.26
CA LEU A 242 16.27 20.82 -7.02
C LEU A 242 16.33 19.72 -8.09
N PRO A 243 15.35 18.81 -8.13
CA PRO A 243 15.30 17.75 -9.14
C PRO A 243 15.12 18.35 -10.53
N THR A 244 16.06 18.07 -11.44
CA THR A 244 16.05 18.56 -12.82
C THR A 244 15.31 17.64 -13.78
N GLY A 245 15.02 16.39 -13.38
CA GLY A 245 14.35 15.40 -14.23
C GLY A 245 15.28 14.67 -15.20
N ASP A 246 16.61 14.76 -15.03
CA ASP A 246 17.59 14.14 -15.95
C ASP A 246 17.60 12.59 -15.89
N GLY A 247 17.01 12.00 -14.85
CA GLY A 247 16.90 10.53 -14.66
C GLY A 247 15.60 9.96 -15.20
N ASP A 248 14.51 10.10 -14.44
CA ASP A 248 13.15 9.94 -14.94
C ASP A 248 12.56 11.34 -15.08
N PRO A 249 12.28 11.82 -16.30
CA PRO A 249 11.73 13.17 -16.50
C PRO A 249 10.38 13.39 -15.80
N ARG A 250 9.68 12.32 -15.40
CA ARG A 250 8.45 12.38 -14.59
C ARG A 250 8.70 12.78 -13.14
N ASP A 251 9.96 12.72 -12.71
CA ASP A 251 10.43 13.07 -11.36
C ASP A 251 11.05 14.49 -11.32
N GLY A 252 10.95 15.27 -12.40
CA GLY A 252 11.35 16.67 -12.42
C GLY A 252 10.42 17.57 -11.60
N LEU A 253 10.95 18.65 -11.03
CA LEU A 253 10.18 19.54 -10.13
C LEU A 253 9.01 20.24 -10.86
N VAL A 254 9.19 20.57 -12.14
CA VAL A 254 8.11 21.15 -12.98
C VAL A 254 7.01 20.12 -13.25
N ALA A 255 7.38 18.88 -13.55
CA ALA A 255 6.42 17.79 -13.75
C ALA A 255 5.66 17.47 -12.44
N ALA A 256 6.35 17.51 -11.30
CA ALA A 256 5.72 17.36 -10.00
C ALA A 256 4.70 18.47 -9.72
N ALA A 257 5.06 19.74 -9.95
CA ALA A 257 4.13 20.87 -9.82
C ALA A 257 2.93 20.72 -10.76
N ALA A 258 3.15 20.29 -12.02
CA ALA A 258 2.09 20.05 -12.99
C ALA A 258 1.14 18.91 -12.57
N SER A 259 1.68 17.85 -11.95
CA SER A 259 0.89 16.69 -11.47
C SER A 259 -0.07 17.01 -10.32
N GLY A 260 0.02 18.20 -9.72
CA GLY A 260 -0.97 18.73 -8.79
C GLY A 260 -1.48 20.12 -9.19
N ALA A 261 -1.12 20.60 -10.38
CA ALA A 261 -1.39 21.95 -10.89
C ALA A 261 -1.07 23.06 -9.86
N ALA A 262 0.08 22.96 -9.21
CA ALA A 262 0.58 23.85 -8.17
C ALA A 262 1.08 25.18 -8.76
N ILE A 263 0.17 26.14 -8.90
CA ILE A 263 0.43 27.40 -9.60
C ILE A 263 1.56 28.20 -8.96
N GLY A 264 1.58 28.35 -7.64
CA GLY A 264 2.60 29.15 -6.96
C GLY A 264 4.01 28.59 -7.17
N VAL A 265 4.15 27.27 -7.11
CA VAL A 265 5.40 26.57 -7.40
C VAL A 265 5.76 26.69 -8.88
N GLY A 266 4.82 26.52 -9.80
CA GLY A 266 5.06 26.71 -11.22
C GLY A 266 5.58 28.11 -11.55
N GLU A 267 4.90 29.15 -11.08
CA GLU A 267 5.29 30.55 -11.28
C GLU A 267 6.69 30.82 -10.74
N TRP A 268 6.96 30.35 -9.52
CA TRP A 268 8.29 30.46 -8.92
C TRP A 268 9.38 29.75 -9.74
N LEU A 269 9.12 28.54 -10.21
CA LEU A 269 10.08 27.78 -11.02
C LEU A 269 10.43 28.51 -12.32
N PHE A 270 9.45 29.11 -13.00
CA PHE A 270 9.71 29.82 -14.25
C PHE A 270 10.25 31.24 -14.06
N ALA A 271 10.02 31.87 -12.90
CA ALA A 271 10.55 33.20 -12.60
C ALA A 271 11.98 33.16 -12.03
N GLU A 272 12.30 32.19 -11.18
CA GLU A 272 13.53 32.19 -10.38
C GLU A 272 14.55 31.11 -10.77
N ARG A 273 14.24 30.18 -11.68
CA ARG A 273 15.26 29.17 -12.06
C ARG A 273 16.40 29.83 -12.84
N PRO A 274 17.66 29.56 -12.44
CA PRO A 274 18.83 30.05 -13.16
C PRO A 274 19.03 29.37 -14.53
N VAL A 275 18.42 28.21 -14.74
CA VAL A 275 18.48 27.45 -16.00
C VAL A 275 17.08 27.37 -16.59
N PRO A 276 16.89 27.77 -17.86
CA PRO A 276 15.63 27.60 -18.56
C PRO A 276 15.16 26.15 -18.54
N VAL A 277 13.85 25.95 -18.36
CA VAL A 277 13.22 24.63 -18.43
C VAL A 277 13.32 24.12 -19.87
N GLY A 278 13.90 22.93 -20.05
CA GLY A 278 14.07 22.34 -21.37
C GLY A 278 12.74 21.90 -21.99
N THR A 279 12.71 21.78 -23.33
CA THR A 279 11.50 21.32 -24.06
C THR A 279 11.00 19.96 -23.57
N ALA A 280 11.91 19.01 -23.34
CA ALA A 280 11.56 17.70 -22.80
C ALA A 280 10.91 17.82 -21.41
N GLU A 281 11.42 18.67 -20.52
CA GLU A 281 10.83 18.86 -19.18
C GLU A 281 9.42 19.48 -19.28
N LEU A 282 9.20 20.40 -20.22
CA LEU A 282 7.88 20.98 -20.51
C LEU A 282 6.89 19.95 -21.07
N GLU A 283 7.33 19.06 -21.97
CA GLU A 283 6.50 17.97 -22.50
C GLU A 283 6.07 16.99 -21.40
N HIS A 284 7.00 16.60 -20.52
CA HIS A 284 6.68 15.74 -19.37
C HIS A 284 5.77 16.44 -18.36
N ALA A 285 5.92 17.75 -18.17
CA ALA A 285 5.01 18.53 -17.36
C ALA A 285 3.60 18.60 -17.97
N MET A 286 3.48 18.72 -19.29
CA MET A 286 2.18 18.64 -19.97
C MET A 286 1.54 17.27 -19.81
N GLU A 287 2.32 16.19 -19.94
CA GLU A 287 1.85 14.82 -19.64
C GLU A 287 1.39 14.68 -18.18
N ALA A 288 2.16 15.19 -17.23
CA ALA A 288 1.82 15.15 -15.81
C ALA A 288 0.53 15.92 -15.51
N LEU A 289 0.36 17.10 -16.12
CA LEU A 289 -0.87 17.89 -16.02
C LEU A 289 -2.06 17.16 -16.63
N TYR A 290 -1.88 16.50 -17.78
CA TYR A 290 -2.94 15.71 -18.40
C TYR A 290 -3.40 14.58 -17.49
N ARG A 291 -2.46 13.80 -16.91
CA ARG A 291 -2.78 12.74 -15.94
C ARG A 291 -3.49 13.27 -14.69
N PHE A 292 -3.13 14.47 -14.23
CA PHE A 292 -3.86 15.15 -13.16
C PHE A 292 -5.32 15.39 -13.57
N MET A 293 -5.56 15.96 -14.76
CA MET A 293 -6.92 16.19 -15.30
C MET A 293 -7.71 14.91 -15.61
N GLU A 294 -7.04 13.76 -15.84
CA GLU A 294 -7.73 12.47 -16.01
C GLU A 294 -8.45 12.02 -14.72
N THR A 295 -7.94 12.45 -13.56
CA THR A 295 -8.40 11.99 -12.25
C THR A 295 -9.10 13.07 -11.44
N VAL A 296 -8.75 14.34 -11.67
CA VAL A 296 -9.20 15.48 -10.89
C VAL A 296 -9.79 16.58 -11.79
N THR A 297 -10.94 17.10 -11.38
CA THR A 297 -11.56 18.30 -11.95
C THR A 297 -11.23 19.49 -11.07
N ALA A 298 -10.15 20.22 -11.39
CA ALA A 298 -9.70 21.37 -10.60
C ALA A 298 -9.55 22.63 -11.47
N PRO A 299 -10.11 23.79 -11.05
CA PRO A 299 -10.00 25.05 -11.79
C PRO A 299 -8.56 25.49 -12.09
N ARG A 300 -7.60 25.10 -11.23
CA ARG A 300 -6.18 25.46 -11.35
C ARG A 300 -5.45 24.75 -12.50
N ALA A 301 -6.03 23.71 -13.11
CA ALA A 301 -5.42 23.05 -14.27
C ALA A 301 -5.25 24.01 -15.46
N LEU A 302 -6.22 24.88 -15.74
CA LEU A 302 -6.16 25.82 -16.86
C LEU A 302 -5.07 26.89 -16.70
N PRO A 303 -4.97 27.60 -15.57
CA PRO A 303 -3.85 28.51 -15.34
C PRO A 303 -2.49 27.82 -15.46
N PHE A 304 -2.34 26.58 -14.99
CA PHE A 304 -1.08 25.84 -15.11
C PHE A 304 -0.78 25.44 -16.56
N ALA A 305 -1.79 25.01 -17.33
CA ALA A 305 -1.64 24.70 -18.75
C ALA A 305 -1.16 25.92 -19.54
N ARG A 306 -1.75 27.10 -19.27
CA ARG A 306 -1.34 28.37 -19.89
C ARG A 306 0.08 28.75 -19.50
N LEU A 307 0.47 28.51 -18.25
CA LEU A 307 1.83 28.74 -17.78
C LEU A 307 2.82 27.87 -18.57
N LEU A 308 2.54 26.57 -18.76
CA LEU A 308 3.38 25.68 -19.57
C LEU A 308 3.48 26.13 -21.04
N VAL A 309 2.35 26.47 -21.67
CA VAL A 309 2.32 26.93 -23.06
C VAL A 309 3.10 28.25 -23.23
N ALA A 310 2.98 29.18 -22.26
CA ALA A 310 3.75 30.41 -22.26
C ALA A 310 5.27 30.19 -22.18
N GLN A 311 5.69 29.06 -21.61
CA GLN A 311 7.10 28.63 -21.56
C GLN A 311 7.53 27.80 -22.77
N GLY A 312 6.63 27.57 -23.74
CA GLY A 312 6.92 26.86 -24.99
C GLY A 312 6.52 25.39 -25.02
N ALA A 313 5.72 24.91 -24.06
CA ALA A 313 5.16 23.57 -24.14
C ALA A 313 4.19 23.46 -25.34
N ASP A 314 4.37 22.44 -26.18
CA ASP A 314 3.44 22.13 -27.27
C ASP A 314 2.20 21.39 -26.72
N VAL A 315 1.08 22.10 -26.62
CA VAL A 315 -0.20 21.54 -26.16
C VAL A 315 -0.80 20.51 -27.13
N ASP A 316 -0.35 20.51 -28.39
CA ASP A 316 -0.76 19.57 -29.43
C ASP A 316 0.32 18.51 -29.73
N ALA A 317 1.24 18.29 -28.79
CA ALA A 317 2.22 17.21 -28.90
C ALA A 317 1.54 15.82 -28.85
N PRO A 318 2.10 14.79 -29.52
CA PRO A 318 1.61 13.42 -29.46
C PRO A 318 1.64 12.85 -28.03
N PHE A 319 0.63 12.04 -27.67
CA PHE A 319 0.51 11.48 -26.33
C PHE A 319 -0.01 10.04 -26.34
N ARG A 320 0.72 9.10 -25.72
CA ARG A 320 0.35 7.67 -25.59
C ARG A 320 -0.06 6.99 -26.91
N GLY A 321 0.55 7.40 -28.03
CA GLY A 321 0.23 6.89 -29.36
C GLY A 321 -0.92 7.61 -30.06
N GLU A 322 -1.58 8.56 -29.39
CA GLU A 322 -2.54 9.47 -30.00
C GLU A 322 -1.83 10.71 -30.59
N PRO A 323 -2.39 11.34 -31.64
CA PRO A 323 -1.79 12.50 -32.30
C PRO A 323 -1.63 13.74 -31.42
N THR A 324 -2.53 13.94 -30.45
CA THR A 324 -2.54 15.09 -29.53
C THR A 324 -3.13 14.71 -28.17
N PHE A 325 -2.81 15.45 -27.11
CA PHE A 325 -3.50 15.37 -25.82
C PHE A 325 -5.03 15.51 -25.95
N LEU A 326 -5.50 16.38 -26.85
CA LEU A 326 -6.92 16.57 -27.11
C LEU A 326 -7.57 15.32 -27.69
N THR A 327 -6.86 14.56 -28.55
CA THR A 327 -7.37 13.31 -29.11
C THR A 327 -7.55 12.25 -28.01
N GLU A 328 -6.61 12.15 -27.08
CA GLU A 328 -6.72 11.26 -25.93
C GLU A 328 -7.88 11.66 -25.00
N ALA A 329 -8.10 12.96 -24.76
CA ALA A 329 -9.21 13.46 -23.96
C ALA A 329 -10.56 13.04 -24.56
N VAL A 330 -10.70 13.13 -25.88
CA VAL A 330 -11.90 12.67 -26.60
C VAL A 330 -12.05 11.15 -26.48
N ARG A 331 -10.98 10.38 -26.72
CA ARG A 331 -11.00 8.91 -26.63
C ARG A 331 -11.39 8.39 -25.26
N THR A 332 -10.91 9.05 -24.21
CA THR A 332 -11.16 8.68 -22.80
C THR A 332 -12.38 9.38 -22.20
N ARG A 333 -13.11 10.17 -23.00
CA ARG A 333 -14.31 10.93 -22.62
C ARG A 333 -14.08 11.86 -21.43
N ARG A 334 -12.98 12.61 -21.44
CA ARG A 334 -12.61 13.57 -20.40
C ARG A 334 -12.99 14.99 -20.80
N ALA A 335 -14.26 15.34 -20.62
CA ALA A 335 -14.80 16.65 -21.01
C ALA A 335 -14.02 17.83 -20.39
N HIS A 336 -13.77 17.79 -19.08
CA HIS A 336 -12.98 18.79 -18.37
C HIS A 336 -11.57 18.97 -18.98
N ALA A 337 -10.84 17.87 -19.23
CA ALA A 337 -9.51 17.94 -19.82
C ALA A 337 -9.53 18.54 -21.23
N ALA A 338 -10.51 18.15 -22.06
CA ALA A 338 -10.69 18.72 -23.39
C ALA A 338 -10.95 20.24 -23.34
N ARG A 339 -11.82 20.70 -22.42
CA ARG A 339 -12.07 22.15 -22.21
C ARG A 339 -10.81 22.90 -21.81
N VAL A 340 -10.03 22.34 -20.88
CA VAL A 340 -8.77 22.97 -20.42
C VAL A 340 -7.76 23.07 -21.56
N LEU A 341 -7.56 22.00 -22.33
CA LEU A 341 -6.62 21.97 -23.46
C LEU A 341 -7.00 23.00 -24.54
N ILE A 342 -8.27 23.06 -24.94
CA ILE A 342 -8.76 24.07 -25.91
C ILE A 342 -8.56 25.49 -25.37
N ALA A 343 -8.91 25.73 -24.10
CA ALA A 343 -8.74 27.04 -23.47
C ALA A 343 -7.28 27.43 -23.22
N ALA A 344 -6.36 26.47 -23.28
CA ALA A 344 -4.91 26.66 -23.26
C ALA A 344 -4.29 26.81 -24.66
N GLY A 345 -5.06 26.59 -25.74
CA GLY A 345 -4.64 26.84 -27.12
C GLY A 345 -4.53 25.59 -28.02
N ALA A 346 -4.97 24.41 -27.57
CA ALA A 346 -4.99 23.21 -28.42
C ALA A 346 -5.89 23.41 -29.63
N ASP A 347 -5.43 23.00 -30.81
CA ASP A 347 -6.17 23.16 -32.07
C ASP A 347 -7.12 21.98 -32.34
N PRO A 348 -8.45 22.17 -32.25
CA PRO A 348 -9.42 21.11 -32.54
C PRO A 348 -9.38 20.64 -34.00
N ALA A 349 -8.81 21.42 -34.93
CA ALA A 349 -8.69 21.04 -36.33
C ALA A 349 -7.65 19.93 -36.56
N ARG A 350 -6.74 19.70 -35.61
CA ARG A 350 -5.79 18.57 -35.65
C ARG A 350 -6.43 17.22 -35.33
N LEU A 351 -7.68 17.22 -34.85
CA LEU A 351 -8.44 15.99 -34.63
C LEU A 351 -8.90 15.35 -35.95
N PRO A 352 -8.88 14.00 -36.06
CA PRO A 352 -9.54 13.29 -37.15
C PRO A 352 -11.02 13.69 -37.28
N ALA A 353 -11.58 13.61 -38.49
CA ALA A 353 -12.95 14.08 -38.76
C ALA A 353 -14.01 13.41 -37.87
N GLU A 354 -13.85 12.11 -37.65
CA GLU A 354 -14.68 11.30 -36.76
C GLU A 354 -14.61 11.78 -35.30
N ARG A 355 -13.43 12.23 -34.83
CA ARG A 355 -13.22 12.70 -33.45
C ARG A 355 -13.75 14.10 -33.21
N ARG A 356 -13.93 14.92 -34.24
CA ARG A 356 -14.49 16.28 -34.10
C ARG A 356 -15.96 16.25 -33.67
N ALA A 357 -16.74 15.32 -34.21
CA ALA A 357 -18.13 15.10 -33.77
C ALA A 357 -18.18 14.59 -32.32
N ASP A 358 -17.29 13.64 -31.97
CA ASP A 358 -17.16 13.15 -30.59
C ASP A 358 -16.79 14.27 -29.61
N LEU A 359 -15.88 15.18 -30.01
CA LEU A 359 -15.51 16.33 -29.20
C LEU A 359 -16.70 17.26 -28.96
N GLU A 360 -17.48 17.58 -30.00
CA GLU A 360 -18.67 18.44 -29.86
C GLU A 360 -19.68 17.83 -28.88
N ALA A 361 -19.95 16.53 -28.99
CA ALA A 361 -20.81 15.81 -28.07
C ALA A 361 -20.24 15.81 -26.63
N LEU A 362 -18.94 15.53 -26.48
CA LEU A 362 -18.24 15.50 -25.20
C LEU A 362 -18.31 16.86 -24.48
N LEU A 363 -18.19 17.97 -25.21
CA LEU A 363 -18.27 19.32 -24.64
C LEU A 363 -19.67 19.73 -24.18
N GLN A 364 -20.71 18.94 -24.48
CA GLN A 364 -22.06 19.12 -23.91
C GLN A 364 -22.26 18.31 -22.63
N GLU A 365 -21.39 17.36 -22.32
CA GLU A 365 -21.50 16.54 -21.12
C GLU A 365 -21.09 17.33 -19.86
N PRO A 366 -21.76 17.10 -18.72
CA PRO A 366 -21.32 17.66 -17.45
C PRO A 366 -19.98 17.05 -17.05
N ASP A 367 -19.15 17.86 -16.39
CA ASP A 367 -17.89 17.37 -15.83
C ASP A 367 -18.20 16.38 -14.70
N THR A 368 -17.87 15.11 -14.94
CA THR A 368 -17.99 14.06 -13.93
C THR A 368 -16.58 13.70 -13.45
N PRO A 369 -16.27 13.87 -12.16
CA PRO A 369 -14.97 13.45 -11.64
C PRO A 369 -14.83 11.93 -11.81
N ALA A 370 -13.63 11.48 -12.15
CA ALA A 370 -13.35 10.05 -12.30
C ALA A 370 -13.61 9.26 -11.01
N TYR A 371 -13.49 9.93 -9.86
CA TYR A 371 -13.67 9.34 -8.55
C TYR A 371 -14.43 10.30 -7.62
N ASP A 372 -15.67 9.96 -7.28
CA ASP A 372 -16.41 10.59 -6.18
C ASP A 372 -16.13 9.82 -4.89
N ARG A 373 -15.04 10.17 -4.20
CA ARG A 373 -14.77 9.66 -2.86
C ARG A 373 -14.29 10.78 -1.95
N SER A 374 -15.18 11.25 -1.09
CA SER A 374 -14.80 11.87 0.18
C SER A 374 -14.01 10.85 1.00
N ARG A 375 -12.67 10.91 0.92
CA ARG A 375 -11.79 10.08 1.76
C ARG A 375 -11.59 10.81 3.08
N GLN A 376 -11.98 10.18 4.19
CA GLN A 376 -11.54 10.62 5.51
C GLN A 376 -10.00 10.58 5.54
N GLY A 377 -9.37 11.62 6.12
CA GLY A 377 -7.90 11.73 6.18
C GLY A 377 -7.23 12.17 4.87
N CYS A 378 -7.97 12.78 3.93
CA CYS A 378 -7.39 13.37 2.74
C CYS A 378 -6.51 14.59 3.05
N VAL A 379 -5.56 14.86 2.16
CA VAL A 379 -4.65 16.00 2.20
C VAL A 379 -5.22 17.18 1.41
N ALA A 380 -5.20 18.37 1.98
CA ALA A 380 -5.53 19.57 1.21
C ALA A 380 -4.44 19.80 0.14
N PRO A 381 -4.83 20.03 -1.13
CA PRO A 381 -3.88 20.28 -2.21
C PRO A 381 -3.07 21.55 -2.01
#